data_AF-A0A432HZP2-F1
#
_entry.id   AF-A0A432HZP2-F1
#
_cell.length_a   1.000
_cell.length_b   1.000
_cell.length_c   1.000
_cell.angle_alpha   90.00
_cell.angle_beta   90.00
_cell.angle_gamma   90.00
#
_symmetry.space_group_name_H-M   'P 1'
#
loop_
_entity.id
_entity.type
_entity.pdbx_description
1 polymer ?
#
loop_
_entity_poly.entity_id
_entity_poly.type
_entity_poly.pdbx_seq_one_letter_code
_entity_poly.pdbx_strand_id
1 'polypeptide(L)' 'VGPDHLVAGSDYPHQIGSLERMLQSIEQLDLSVEAKTGILGANASRLLGL' A
#
# COMPACT_ATOMS: atom_id res chain seq x y z
N VAL A 1 4.87 -3.47 15.36
CA VAL A 1 3.93 -2.92 14.35
C VAL A 1 3.69 -4.01 13.31
N GLY A 2 2.44 -4.14 12.82
CA GLY A 2 2.02 -5.20 11.88
C GLY A 2 1.37 -4.64 10.59
N PRO A 3 0.95 -5.49 9.66
CA PRO A 3 0.44 -5.09 8.33
C PRO A 3 -0.73 -4.11 8.37
N ASP A 4 -1.59 -4.19 9.40
CA ASP A 4 -2.76 -3.29 9.57
C ASP A 4 -2.38 -1.83 9.87
N HIS A 5 -1.10 -1.56 10.11
CA HIS A 5 -0.53 -0.23 10.35
C HIS A 5 0.27 0.31 9.15
N LEU A 6 0.26 -0.40 8.02
CA LEU A 6 0.95 0.00 6.79
C LEU A 6 -0.05 0.52 5.76
N VAL A 7 0.35 1.54 5.00
CA VAL A 7 -0.44 2.15 3.92
C VAL A 7 0.45 2.36 2.69
N ALA A 8 -0.06 1.97 1.52
CA ALA A 8 0.59 2.23 0.24
C ALA A 8 0.54 3.73 -0.09
N GLY A 9 1.67 4.29 -0.53
CA GLY A 9 1.76 5.66 -1.01
C GLY A 9 2.62 5.72 -2.26
N SER A 10 2.05 6.23 -3.36
CA SER A 10 2.78 6.41 -4.62
C SER A 10 3.67 7.64 -4.62
N ASP A 11 3.40 8.61 -3.76
CA ASP A 11 4.08 9.90 -3.75
C ASP A 11 4.00 10.63 -5.11
N TYR A 12 2.90 10.44 -5.85
CA TYR A 12 2.69 11.09 -7.13
C TYR A 12 2.56 12.62 -6.98
N PRO A 13 3.19 13.44 -7.85
CA PRO A 13 3.99 13.10 -9.03
C PRO A 13 5.51 13.13 -8.80
N HIS A 14 6.02 12.98 -7.57
CA HIS A 14 7.44 13.20 -7.25
C HIS A 14 8.41 12.43 -8.16
N GLN A 15 8.06 11.21 -8.59
CA GLN A 15 8.81 10.46 -9.60
C GLN A 15 7.90 9.86 -10.67
N ILE A 16 8.30 9.98 -11.94
CA ILE A 16 7.69 9.25 -13.06
C ILE A 16 7.84 7.75 -12.79
N GLY A 17 6.74 7.00 -12.90
CA GLY A 17 6.71 5.55 -12.67
C GLY A 17 6.53 5.12 -11.21
N SER A 18 6.26 6.06 -10.30
CA SER A 18 6.13 5.79 -8.86
C SER A 18 4.93 4.91 -8.49
N LEU A 19 3.81 5.05 -9.21
CA LEU A 19 2.63 4.20 -9.04
C LEU A 19 2.94 2.73 -9.36
N GLU A 20 3.55 2.47 -10.52
CA GLU A 20 3.89 1.12 -10.97
C GLU A 20 4.93 0.46 -10.04
N ARG A 21 5.94 1.23 -9.60
CA ARG A 21 6.96 0.76 -8.65
C ARG A 21 6.38 0.45 -7.27
N MET A 22 5.44 1.27 -6.79
CA MET A 22 4.75 1.02 -5.53
C MET A 22 3.99 -0.31 -5.59
N LEU A 23 3.21 -0.54 -6.65
CA LEU A 23 2.48 -1.80 -6.85
C LEU A 23 3.41 -3.01 -6.90
N GLN A 24 4.50 -2.93 -7.68
CA GLN A 24 5.51 -3.99 -7.77
C GLN A 24 6.16 -4.30 -6.42
N SER A 25 6.45 -3.26 -5.63
CA SER A 25 7.08 -3.41 -4.32
C SER A 25 6.16 -4.13 -3.33
N ILE A 26 4.86 -3.83 -3.34
CA ILE A 26 3.87 -4.50 -2.49
C ILE A 26 3.66 -5.96 -2.91
N GLU A 27 3.65 -6.22 -4.22
CA GLU A 27 3.48 -7.58 -4.75
C GLU A 27 4.63 -8.51 -4.33
N GLN A 28 5.85 -7.99 -4.21
CA GLN A 28 7.04 -8.74 -3.81
C GLN A 28 7.13 -9.04 -2.31
N LEU A 29 6.23 -8.51 -1.48
CA LEU A 29 6.22 -8.80 -0.04
C LEU A 29 5.76 -10.23 0.24
N ASP A 30 6.44 -10.91 1.16
CA ASP A 30 6.03 -12.21 1.70
C ASP A 30 4.92 -12.01 2.76
N LEU A 31 3.74 -11.64 2.26
CA LEU A 31 2.55 -11.35 3.04
C LEU A 31 1.35 -12.03 2.41
N SER A 32 0.33 -12.31 3.23
CA SER A 32 -0.94 -12.83 2.72
C SER A 32 -1.64 -11.83 1.79
N VAL A 33 -2.55 -12.34 0.96
CA VAL A 33 -3.34 -11.51 0.03
C VAL A 33 -4.18 -10.49 0.80
N GLU A 34 -4.72 -10.88 1.95
CA GLU A 34 -5.50 -10.00 2.83
C GLU A 34 -4.64 -8.85 3.36
N ALA A 35 -3.41 -9.14 3.79
CA ALA A 35 -2.48 -8.12 4.27
C ALA A 35 -2.08 -7.14 3.15
N LYS A 36 -1.77 -7.64 1.93
CA LYS A 36 -1.48 -6.78 0.77
C LYS A 36 -2.68 -5.90 0.40
N THR A 37 -3.89 -6.46 0.43
CA THR A 37 -5.14 -5.71 0.18
C THR A 37 -5.36 -4.63 1.23
N GLY A 38 -5.03 -4.91 2.49
CA GLY A 38 -5.03 -3.92 3.57
C GLY A 38 -4.12 -2.74 3.26
N ILE A 39 -2.87 -3.02 2.90
CA ILE A 39 -1.86 -2.02 2.56
C ILE A 39 -2.30 -1.17 1.36
N LEU A 40 -2.88 -1.79 0.34
CA LEU A 40 -3.30 -1.11 -0.90
C LEU A 40 -4.49 -0.15 -0.71
N GLY A 41 -5.30 -0.30 0.35
CA GLY A 41 -6.41 0.63 0.54
C GLY A 41 -7.21 0.48 1.83
N ALA A 42 -7.48 -0.74 2.32
CA ALA A 42 -8.40 -0.91 3.44
C ALA A 42 -7.88 -0.23 4.73
N ASN A 43 -6.57 -0.23 4.95
CA ASN A 43 -5.94 0.46 6.07
C ASN A 43 -6.09 1.98 5.94
N ALA A 44 -5.97 2.53 4.73
CA ALA A 44 -6.16 3.94 4.46
C ALA A 44 -7.62 4.36 4.69
N SER A 45 -8.59 3.59 4.20
CA SER A 45 -10.02 3.86 4.45
C SER A 45 -10.33 3.90 5.94
N ARG A 46 -9.83 2.92 6.71
CA ARG A 46 -9.99 2.90 8.18
C ARG A 46 -9.31 4.09 8.85
N LEU A 47 -8.11 4.46 8.42
CA LEU A 47 -7.34 5.57 8.99
C LEU A 47 -7.99 6.93 8.71
N LEU A 48 -8.53 7.10 7.50
CA LEU A 48 -9.07 8.37 7.01
C LEU A 48 -10.59 8.51 7.22
N GLY A 49 -11.29 7.44 7.60
CA GLY A 49 -12.74 7.45 7.79
C GLY A 49 -13.52 7.58 6.48
N LEU A 50 -13.02 6.95 5.40
CA LEU A 50 -13.61 6.97 4.06
C LEU A 50 -14.59 5.81 3.82
#